data_AF-A0A9R0YYI8-F1
#
_entry.id   AF-A0A9R0YYI8-F1
#
_cell.length_a   1.000
_cell.length_b   1.000
_cell.length_c   1.000
_cell.angle_alpha   90.00
_cell.angle_beta   90.00
_cell.angle_gamma   90.00
#
_symmetry.space_group_name_H-M   'P 1'
#
loop_
_entity.id
_entity.type
_entity.pdbx_description
1 polymer ?
#
loop_
_entity_poly.entity_id
_entity_poly.type
_entity_poly.pdbx_seq_one_letter_code
_entity_poly.pdbx_strand_id
1 'polypeptide(L)'
;MLLANVFSGCTYDGDDDRCFLVGLDGHMLLVFRKRTSIFPGVLRFDTVTRQLVPMWSIGRFAIFVGHRRCVAVDADKFPGIEPNCVYFTRHLDRSARIWKYNFNLIQVISEDVDFLEHDDQFVLVADRPFTIIHLLSSYIINMPDSQLPF
;
A
#
# COMPACT_ATOMS: atom_id res chain seq x y z
N MET A 1 1.76 12.75 -9.12
CA MET A 1 1.54 11.31 -8.91
C MET A 1 2.65 10.59 -9.64
N LEU A 2 3.51 9.86 -8.93
CA LEU A 2 4.45 8.96 -9.57
C LEU A 2 3.74 7.60 -9.69
N LEU A 3 3.46 7.17 -10.91
CA LEU A 3 3.00 5.81 -11.16
C LEU A 3 4.19 4.90 -10.88
N ALA A 4 4.07 4.06 -9.85
CA ALA A 4 5.04 3.00 -9.61
C ALA A 4 4.96 2.02 -10.78
N ASN A 5 6.07 1.78 -11.46
CA ASN A 5 6.16 0.69 -12.43
C ASN A 5 6.09 -0.62 -11.65
N VAL A 6 4.93 -1.27 -11.73
CA VAL A 6 4.61 -2.49 -10.99
C VAL A 6 5.40 -3.66 -11.58
N PHE A 7 6.33 -4.20 -10.80
CA PHE A 7 6.85 -5.55 -11.02
C PHE A 7 6.38 -6.41 -9.84
N SER A 8 5.37 -7.23 -10.06
CA SER A 8 4.96 -8.28 -9.11
C SER A 8 5.96 -9.42 -9.20
N GLY A 9 7.05 -9.31 -8.44
CA GLY A 9 8.04 -10.37 -8.30
C GLY A 9 7.66 -11.26 -7.13
N CYS A 10 7.35 -12.54 -7.42
CA CYS A 10 7.07 -13.62 -6.46
C CYS A 10 5.62 -13.68 -5.94
N THR A 11 4.70 -14.17 -6.77
CA THR A 11 3.46 -14.79 -6.29
C THR A 11 3.66 -16.30 -6.23
N TYR A 12 3.56 -16.90 -5.04
CA TYR A 12 3.14 -18.29 -4.95
C TYR A 12 1.62 -18.29 -4.95
N ASP A 13 1.02 -19.14 -5.77
CA ASP A 13 -0.43 -19.23 -5.90
C ASP A 13 -1.06 -19.47 -4.51
N GLY A 14 -1.92 -18.54 -4.06
CA GLY A 14 -2.57 -18.58 -2.76
C GLY A 14 -1.89 -17.84 -1.58
N ASP A 15 -0.72 -17.22 -1.76
CA ASP A 15 -0.07 -16.48 -0.67
C ASP A 15 -0.34 -14.96 -0.72
N ASP A 16 -0.59 -14.35 0.44
CA ASP A 16 -0.88 -12.91 0.59
C ASP A 16 0.41 -12.07 0.67
N ASP A 17 1.54 -12.71 0.39
CA ASP A 17 2.85 -12.10 0.22
C ASP A 17 2.89 -11.30 -1.09
N ARG A 18 3.13 -10.00 -0.99
CA ARG A 18 3.16 -9.08 -2.13
C ARG A 18 4.42 -8.22 -2.09
N CYS A 19 5.08 -8.08 -3.24
CA CYS A 19 6.24 -7.24 -3.43
C CYS A 19 6.02 -6.30 -4.61
N PHE A 20 6.44 -5.05 -4.47
CA PHE A 20 6.28 -3.99 -5.46
C PHE A 20 7.56 -3.17 -5.57
N LEU A 21 7.98 -2.86 -6.80
CA LEU A 21 9.00 -1.85 -7.06
C LEU A 21 8.34 -0.47 -7.18
N VAL A 22 8.89 0.50 -6.47
CA VAL A 22 8.35 1.87 -6.40
C VAL A 22 9.48 2.87 -6.63
N GLY A 23 9.34 3.71 -7.65
CA GLY A 23 10.19 4.88 -7.83
C GLY A 23 9.74 6.00 -6.89
N LEU A 24 10.63 6.48 -6.02
CA LEU A 24 10.35 7.55 -5.06
C LEU A 24 11.53 8.51 -4.97
N ASP A 25 11.34 9.76 -5.40
CA ASP A 25 12.34 10.84 -5.25
C ASP A 25 13.73 10.49 -5.78
N GLY A 26 13.80 9.80 -6.93
CA GLY A 26 15.06 9.33 -7.52
C GLY A 26 15.63 8.05 -6.89
N HIS A 27 14.93 7.44 -5.92
CA HIS A 27 15.25 6.13 -5.36
C HIS A 27 14.35 5.05 -5.93
N MET A 28 14.90 3.84 -6.07
CA MET A 28 14.13 2.64 -6.35
C MET A 28 13.93 1.87 -5.05
N LEU A 29 12.67 1.66 -4.68
CA LEU A 29 12.27 0.99 -3.45
C LEU A 29 11.66 -0.37 -3.77
N LEU A 30 11.95 -1.36 -2.94
CA LEU A 30 11.21 -2.60 -2.84
C LEU A 30 10.28 -2.49 -1.62
N VAL A 31 8.98 -2.39 -1.88
CA VAL A 31 7.94 -2.37 -0.85
C VAL A 31 7.30 -3.74 -0.82
N PHE A 32 7.26 -4.37 0.35
CA PHE A 32 6.70 -5.71 0.48
C PHE A 32 5.81 -5.83 1.70
N ARG A 33 4.84 -6.73 1.60
CA ARG A 33 3.99 -7.16 2.70
C ARG A 33 4.03 -8.67 2.73
N LYS A 34 4.35 -9.23 3.89
CA LYS A 34 4.27 -10.68 4.12
C LYS A 34 3.03 -10.97 4.94
N ARG A 35 2.29 -12.04 4.61
CA ARG A 35 1.14 -12.55 5.36
C ARG A 35 1.48 -12.80 6.83
N THR A 36 2.68 -13.30 7.09
CA THR A 36 3.18 -13.61 8.45
C THR A 36 3.71 -12.39 9.19
N SER A 37 3.94 -11.28 8.49
CA SER A 37 4.42 -10.03 9.09
C SER A 37 3.25 -9.11 9.41
N ILE A 38 3.30 -8.50 10.59
CA ILE A 38 2.37 -7.44 10.97
C ILE A 38 2.71 -6.14 10.23
N PHE A 39 3.98 -5.96 9.84
CA PHE A 39 4.48 -4.72 9.26
C PHE A 39 4.83 -4.90 7.78
N PRO A 40 4.48 -3.93 6.91
CA PRO A 40 5.07 -3.83 5.59
C PRO A 40 6.55 -3.42 5.70
N GLY A 41 7.38 -3.96 4.82
CA GLY A 41 8.79 -3.60 4.70
C GLY A 41 9.02 -2.64 3.54
N VAL A 42 9.91 -1.67 3.74
CA VAL A 42 10.37 -0.75 2.69
C VAL A 42 11.89 -0.85 2.64
N LEU A 43 12.42 -1.32 1.53
CA LEU A 43 13.86 -1.37 1.27
C LEU A 43 14.20 -0.43 0.13
N ARG A 44 15.32 0.28 0.24
CA ARG A 44 15.90 1.04 -0.86
C ARG A 44 16.97 0.19 -1.54
N PHE A 45 17.01 0.22 -2.86
CA PHE A 45 18.16 -0.29 -3.59
C PHE A 45 19.30 0.74 -3.58
N ASP A 46 20.41 0.38 -2.95
CA ASP A 46 21.66 1.14 -2.99
C ASP A 46 22.44 0.74 -4.26
N THR A 47 22.63 1.69 -5.16
CA THR A 47 23.26 1.45 -6.45
C THR A 47 24.78 1.32 -6.36
N VAL A 48 25.40 1.83 -5.29
CA VAL A 48 26.86 1.78 -5.06
C VAL A 48 27.23 0.40 -4.52
N THR A 49 26.54 -0.04 -3.47
CA THR A 49 26.78 -1.34 -2.84
C THR A 49 26.05 -2.49 -3.53
N ARG A 50 25.08 -2.18 -4.40
CA ARG A 50 24.18 -3.14 -5.07
C ARG A 50 23.38 -3.99 -4.09
N GLN A 51 22.99 -3.41 -2.96
CA GLN A 51 22.26 -4.09 -1.90
C GLN A 51 20.90 -3.42 -1.62
N LEU A 52 19.98 -4.21 -1.06
CA LEU A 52 18.73 -3.70 -0.52
C LEU A 52 18.95 -3.32 0.95
N VAL A 53 18.70 -2.05 1.27
CA VAL A 53 18.90 -1.49 2.61
C VAL A 53 17.54 -1.12 3.21
N PRO A 54 17.22 -1.51 4.46
CA PRO A 54 15.99 -1.11 5.12
C PRO A 54 15.86 0.41 5.23
N MET A 55 14.67 0.92 4.95
CA MET A 55 14.31 2.30 5.21
C MET A 55 13.53 2.41 6.51
N TRP A 56 13.86 3.44 7.29
CA TRP A 56 13.16 3.82 8.52
C TRP A 56 12.36 5.11 8.35
N SER A 57 12.45 5.73 7.18
CA SER A 57 11.68 6.92 6.82
C SER A 57 11.55 7.05 5.30
N ILE A 58 10.39 7.49 4.84
CA ILE A 58 10.09 7.87 3.46
C ILE A 58 9.81 9.37 3.32
N GLY A 59 10.16 10.17 4.34
CA GLY A 59 10.08 11.64 4.32
C GLY A 59 8.66 12.17 4.10
N ARG A 60 8.50 13.13 3.18
CA ARG A 60 7.21 13.77 2.85
C ARG A 60 6.20 12.86 2.15
N PHE A 61 6.61 11.66 1.76
CA PHE A 61 5.78 10.77 0.98
C PHE A 61 4.98 9.82 1.88
N ALA A 62 3.88 9.33 1.33
CA ALA A 62 3.15 8.19 1.87
C ALA A 62 3.08 7.09 0.81
N ILE A 63 3.11 5.83 1.25
CA ILE A 63 3.01 4.68 0.36
C ILE A 63 1.73 3.91 0.68
N PHE A 64 0.93 3.63 -0.33
CA PHE A 64 -0.26 2.81 -0.26
C PHE A 64 0.05 1.43 -0.83
N VAL A 65 -0.10 0.38 -0.02
CA VAL A 65 0.21 -1.01 -0.38
C VAL A 65 -1.06 -1.86 -0.27
N GLY A 66 -1.58 -2.27 -1.42
CA GLY A 66 -2.74 -3.15 -1.51
C GLY A 66 -2.36 -4.57 -1.90
N HIS A 67 -3.38 -5.39 -2.08
CA HIS A 67 -3.20 -6.75 -2.59
C HIS A 67 -2.78 -6.75 -4.07
N ARG A 68 -3.27 -5.79 -4.88
CA ARG A 68 -3.00 -5.76 -6.33
C ARG A 68 -1.92 -4.75 -6.70
N ARG A 69 -1.82 -3.63 -5.98
CA ARG A 69 -0.92 -2.52 -6.36
C ARG A 69 -0.24 -1.85 -5.19
N CYS A 70 0.77 -1.08 -5.53
CA CYS A 70 1.41 -0.14 -4.64
C CYS A 70 1.51 1.22 -5.34
N VAL A 71 1.25 2.30 -4.61
CA VAL A 71 1.42 3.67 -5.12
C VAL A 71 2.03 4.56 -4.05
N ALA A 72 2.97 5.40 -4.45
CA ALA A 72 3.51 6.44 -3.59
C ALA A 72 2.91 7.79 -3.95
N VAL A 73 2.55 8.56 -2.93
CA VAL A 73 1.98 9.89 -3.06
C VAL A 73 2.77 10.89 -2.23
N ASP A 74 2.78 12.13 -2.69
CA ASP A 74 3.29 13.28 -1.95
C ASP A 74 2.21 13.71 -0.95
N ALA A 75 2.45 13.54 0.34
CA ALA A 75 1.42 13.72 1.37
C ALA A 75 0.88 15.16 1.41
N ASP A 76 1.74 16.14 1.11
CA ASP A 76 1.39 17.57 1.09
C ASP A 76 0.33 17.91 0.02
N LYS A 77 0.12 17.02 -0.96
CA LYS A 77 -0.87 17.20 -2.03
C LYS A 77 -2.24 16.64 -1.71
N PHE A 78 -2.40 15.92 -0.61
CA PHE A 78 -3.62 15.20 -0.28
C PHE A 78 -4.02 15.44 1.18
N PRO A 79 -5.09 16.22 1.44
CA PRO A 79 -5.57 16.47 2.78
C PRO A 79 -5.84 15.16 3.56
N GLY A 80 -5.34 15.09 4.79
CA GLY A 80 -5.51 13.94 5.68
C GLY A 80 -4.56 12.77 5.45
N ILE A 81 -3.71 12.81 4.42
CA ILE A 81 -2.59 11.86 4.28
C ILE A 81 -1.43 12.36 5.12
N GLU A 82 -0.92 11.51 6.00
CA GLU A 82 0.25 11.84 6.80
C GLU A 82 1.54 11.45 6.07
N PRO A 83 2.58 12.31 6.12
CA PRO A 83 3.89 11.97 5.59
C PRO A 83 4.50 10.83 6.40
N ASN A 84 5.51 10.18 5.83
CA ASN A 84 6.27 9.12 6.47
C ASN A 84 5.42 7.90 6.89
N CYS A 85 4.31 7.66 6.19
CA CYS A 85 3.37 6.59 6.51
C CYS A 85 3.19 5.60 5.36
N VAL A 86 3.11 4.33 5.71
CA VAL A 86 2.66 3.24 4.85
C VAL A 86 1.23 2.89 5.22
N TYR A 87 0.32 3.11 4.28
CA TYR A 87 -1.07 2.71 4.35
C TYR A 87 -1.24 1.37 3.68
N PHE A 88 -1.88 0.39 4.31
CA PHE A 88 -2.07 -0.92 3.70
C PHE A 88 -3.40 -1.54 4.07
N THR A 89 -3.96 -2.32 3.16
CA THR A 89 -5.20 -3.06 3.40
C THR A 89 -4.88 -4.46 3.89
N ARG A 90 -5.52 -4.89 4.98
CA ARG A 90 -5.43 -6.27 5.47
C ARG A 90 -6.80 -6.94 5.34
N HIS A 91 -6.82 -8.09 4.68
CA HIS A 91 -8.03 -8.89 4.53
C HIS A 91 -8.30 -9.62 5.85
N LEU A 92 -9.57 -9.63 6.25
CA LEU A 92 -10.14 -10.26 7.43
C LEU A 92 -11.39 -11.01 6.95
N ASP A 93 -11.20 -12.28 6.56
CA ASP A 93 -12.24 -13.09 5.91
C ASP A 93 -12.84 -12.37 4.70
N ARG A 94 -14.15 -12.07 4.73
CA ARG A 94 -14.90 -11.34 3.68
C ARG A 94 -14.87 -9.81 3.86
N SER A 95 -13.87 -9.29 4.55
CA SER A 95 -13.74 -7.86 4.81
C SER A 95 -12.29 -7.40 4.72
N ALA A 96 -12.07 -6.10 4.62
CA ALA A 96 -10.74 -5.53 4.75
C ALA A 96 -10.76 -4.26 5.60
N ARG A 97 -9.63 -4.02 6.28
CA ARG A 97 -9.38 -2.80 7.04
C ARG A 97 -8.13 -2.10 6.55
N ILE A 98 -8.12 -0.78 6.67
CA ILE A 98 -6.98 0.06 6.36
C ILE A 98 -6.15 0.25 7.62
N TRP A 99 -4.88 -0.10 7.49
CA TRP A 99 -3.86 0.06 8.50
C TRP A 99 -2.89 1.15 8.06
N LYS A 100 -2.31 1.80 9.05
CA LYS A 100 -1.28 2.82 8.91
C LYS A 100 -0.07 2.41 9.73
N TYR A 101 1.11 2.54 9.12
CA TYR A 101 2.39 2.25 9.75
C TYR A 101 3.37 3.39 9.50
N ASN A 102 3.95 3.98 10.55
CA ASN A 102 4.89 5.11 10.43
C ASN A 102 6.33 4.75 10.83
N PHE A 103 6.74 3.49 10.64
CA PHE A 103 8.02 2.93 11.06
C PHE A 103 8.21 2.78 12.58
N ASN A 104 7.34 3.35 13.41
CA ASN A 104 7.36 3.23 14.86
C ASN A 104 6.12 2.54 15.42
N LEU A 105 4.95 2.87 14.88
CA LEU A 105 3.64 2.47 15.39
C LEU A 105 2.75 2.00 14.25
N ILE A 106 1.90 1.03 14.57
CA ILE A 106 0.84 0.54 13.69
C ILE A 106 -0.51 0.93 14.28
N GLN A 107 -1.41 1.41 13.43
CA GLN A 107 -2.74 1.87 13.82
C GLN A 107 -3.75 1.45 12.75
N VAL A 108 -4.96 1.08 13.19
CA VAL A 108 -6.09 0.94 12.26
C VAL A 108 -6.71 2.32 12.11
N ILE A 109 -7.11 2.69 10.89
CA ILE A 109 -7.70 4.02 10.62
C ILE A 109 -9.11 4.13 11.19
N SER A 110 -9.81 3.00 11.28
CA SER A 110 -11.16 2.90 11.82
C SER A 110 -11.30 1.61 12.62
N GLU A 111 -12.04 1.63 13.73
CA GLU A 111 -12.34 0.41 14.49
C GLU A 111 -13.28 -0.54 13.74
N ASP A 112 -14.16 0.03 12.93
CA ASP A 112 -15.08 -0.69 12.06
C ASP A 112 -14.41 -1.21 10.77
N VAL A 113 -15.13 -2.05 10.04
CA VAL A 113 -14.74 -2.54 8.70
C VAL A 113 -14.75 -1.42 7.68
N ASP A 114 -13.73 -1.33 6.81
CA ASP A 114 -13.65 -0.34 5.74
C ASP A 114 -14.20 -0.87 4.41
N PHE A 115 -13.98 -2.16 4.14
CA PHE A 115 -14.43 -2.82 2.93
C PHE A 115 -15.09 -4.17 3.21
N LEU A 116 -16.12 -4.50 2.44
CA LEU A 116 -16.75 -5.83 2.41
C LEU A 116 -16.56 -6.46 1.03
N GLU A 117 -16.30 -7.76 1.02
CA GLU A 117 -16.21 -8.54 -0.20
C GLU A 117 -17.60 -8.77 -0.80
N HIS A 118 -17.78 -8.37 -2.06
CA HIS A 118 -18.98 -8.55 -2.86
C HIS A 118 -18.56 -8.83 -4.31
N ASP A 119 -18.99 -9.96 -4.88
CA ASP A 119 -18.65 -10.40 -6.24
C ASP A 119 -17.13 -10.31 -6.55
N ASP A 120 -16.31 -10.89 -5.67
CA ASP A 120 -14.84 -10.92 -5.75
C ASP A 120 -14.15 -9.53 -5.71
N GLN A 121 -14.87 -8.49 -5.27
CA GLN A 121 -14.36 -7.13 -5.09
C GLN A 121 -14.60 -6.60 -3.67
N PHE A 122 -13.68 -5.79 -3.15
CA PHE A 122 -13.82 -5.13 -1.86
C PHE A 122 -14.52 -3.78 -2.01
N VAL A 123 -15.81 -3.73 -1.68
CA VAL A 123 -16.63 -2.52 -1.76
C VAL A 123 -16.54 -1.75 -0.45
N LEU A 124 -16.38 -0.44 -0.55
CA LEU A 124 -16.37 0.47 0.61
C LEU A 124 -17.71 0.42 1.35
N VAL A 125 -17.65 0.36 2.68
CA VAL A 125 -18.86 0.48 3.51
C VAL A 125 -19.32 1.94 3.52
N ALA A 126 -20.54 2.19 3.04
CA ALA A 126 -21.04 3.54 2.69
C ALA A 126 -21.50 4.41 3.87
N ASP A 127 -21.47 3.89 5.11
CA ASP A 127 -22.08 4.54 6.27
C ASP A 127 -21.25 5.71 6.84
N ARG A 128 -20.09 6.03 6.24
CA ARG A 128 -19.14 7.03 6.76
C ARG A 128 -18.72 8.04 5.69
N PRO A 129 -18.38 9.28 6.08
CA PRO A 129 -17.77 10.24 5.17
C PRO A 129 -16.48 9.67 4.57
N PHE A 130 -16.47 9.57 3.25
CA PHE A 130 -15.39 8.99 2.47
C PHE A 130 -14.17 9.92 2.42
N THR A 131 -12.97 9.37 2.68
CA THR A 131 -11.70 10.14 2.66
C THR A 131 -10.81 9.75 1.47
N ILE A 132 -9.82 10.59 1.17
CA ILE A 132 -8.85 10.29 0.11
C ILE A 132 -8.08 8.98 0.36
N ILE A 133 -7.85 8.65 1.64
CA ILE A 133 -7.21 7.38 2.04
C ILE A 133 -8.08 6.21 1.58
N HIS A 134 -9.40 6.26 1.81
CA HIS A 134 -10.33 5.22 1.35
C HIS A 134 -10.33 5.08 -0.18
N LEU A 135 -10.23 6.19 -0.92
CA LEU A 135 -10.13 6.16 -2.40
C LEU A 135 -8.87 5.45 -2.87
N LEU A 136 -7.72 5.86 -2.35
CA LEU A 136 -6.44 5.25 -2.72
C LEU A 136 -6.38 3.78 -2.27
N SER A 137 -6.94 3.46 -1.10
CA SER A 137 -7.08 2.09 -0.62
C SER A 137 -8.00 1.23 -1.50
N SER A 138 -9.10 1.78 -2.01
CA SER A 138 -9.96 1.08 -2.98
C SER A 138 -9.24 0.83 -4.31
N TYR A 139 -8.47 1.81 -4.78
CA TYR A 139 -7.66 1.68 -6.00
C TYR A 139 -6.62 0.55 -5.90
N ILE A 140 -5.88 0.46 -4.78
CA ILE A 140 -4.81 -0.54 -4.62
C ILE A 140 -5.32 -1.97 -4.36
N ILE A 141 -6.56 -2.14 -3.87
CA ILE A 141 -7.13 -3.45 -3.55
C ILE A 141 -7.93 -4.03 -4.74
N ASN A 142 -8.70 -3.21 -5.46
CA ASN A 142 -9.64 -3.71 -6.46
C ASN A 142 -9.15 -3.64 -7.90
N MET A 143 -8.36 -2.62 -8.26
CA MET A 143 -8.19 -2.30 -9.68
C MET A 143 -7.27 -3.32 -10.38
N PRO A 144 -7.77 -4.09 -11.38
CA PRO A 144 -6.97 -5.06 -12.12
C PRO A 144 -6.13 -4.39 -13.20
N ASP A 145 -5.02 -5.03 -13.59
CA ASP A 145 -4.07 -4.47 -14.56
C ASP A 145 -4.69 -4.17 -15.92
N SER A 146 -5.74 -4.90 -16.31
CA SER A 146 -6.51 -4.65 -17.54
C SER A 146 -7.20 -3.29 -17.60
N GLN A 147 -7.37 -2.60 -16.46
CA GLN A 147 -7.99 -1.28 -16.39
C GLN A 147 -6.98 -0.13 -16.37
N LEU A 148 -5.67 -0.40 -16.47
CA LEU A 148 -4.66 0.66 -16.56
C LEU A 148 -4.58 1.23 -17.98
N PRO A 149 -4.49 2.56 -18.14
CA PRO A 149 -4.14 3.14 -19.43
C PRO A 149 -2.72 2.69 -19.82
N PHE A 150 -2.60 2.19 -21.05
CA PHE A 150 -1.33 1.76 -21.66
C PHE A 150 -0.38 2.94 -21.91
#